data_AF-A0A2V7E8N0-F1
#
_entry.id   AF-A0A2V7E8N0-F1
#
_cell.length_a   1.000
_cell.length_b   1.000
_cell.length_c   1.000
_cell.angle_alpha   90.00
_cell.angle_beta   90.00
_cell.angle_gamma   90.00
#
_symmetry.space_group_name_H-M   'P 1'
#
loop_
_entity.id
_entity.type
_entity.pdbx_description
1 polymer ?
#
loop_
_entity_poly.entity_id
_entity_poly.type
_entity_poly.pdbx_seq_one_letter_code
_entity_poly.pdbx_strand_id
1 'polypeptide(L)'
;MTAPITLGFDYRNGGHCGAGAPRFNVVARPATGPDTFHFVGGCSNDTPTPAPQDPLQWTRVRFNTSNPAQSFPVIPVGSKIVSIDVIFDEGTDSTSVPDDARGVGLAVVDNIDINGRFIRSGRGIAPDPDDRDDRRGDHD
;
A
#
# COMPACT_ATOMS: atom_id res chain seq x y z
N MET A 1 8.43 20.89 -14.43
CA MET A 1 8.91 20.47 -13.10
C MET A 1 8.28 19.11 -12.82
N THR A 2 9.06 18.12 -12.39
CA THR A 2 8.52 16.80 -12.05
C THR A 2 7.89 16.87 -10.67
N ALA A 3 6.66 16.36 -10.52
CA ALA A 3 5.99 16.29 -9.22
C ALA A 3 6.61 15.17 -8.34
N PRO A 4 6.54 15.27 -7.00
CA PRO A 4 6.86 14.15 -6.14
C PRO A 4 5.91 12.98 -6.42
N ILE A 5 6.37 11.76 -6.11
CA ILE A 5 5.53 10.58 -6.20
C ILE A 5 4.53 10.63 -5.04
N THR A 6 3.27 10.30 -5.31
CA THR A 6 2.26 10.13 -4.29
C THR A 6 1.77 8.70 -4.26
N LEU A 7 1.70 8.12 -3.07
CA LEU A 7 1.18 6.77 -2.84
C LEU A 7 0.04 6.84 -1.84
N GLY A 8 -0.89 5.92 -1.90
CA GLY A 8 -1.90 5.83 -0.86
C GLY A 8 -2.84 4.67 -1.05
N PHE A 9 -3.75 4.53 -0.10
CA PHE A 9 -4.81 3.54 -0.11
C PHE A 9 -5.96 4.06 0.76
N ASP A 10 -7.08 3.38 0.67
CA ASP A 10 -8.15 3.48 1.64
C ASP A 10 -8.08 2.23 2.53
N TYR A 11 -8.33 2.38 3.83
CA TYR A 11 -8.31 1.28 4.79
C TYR A 11 -9.64 1.19 5.54
N ARG A 12 -10.01 -0.03 5.90
CA ARG A 12 -11.24 -0.30 6.65
C ARG A 12 -11.09 0.16 8.10
N ASN A 13 -12.06 0.95 8.58
CA ASN A 13 -12.15 1.34 9.98
C ASN A 13 -12.30 0.09 10.87
N GLY A 14 -11.62 0.07 12.01
CA GLY A 14 -11.59 -1.09 12.91
C GLY A 14 -10.52 -2.14 12.58
N GLY A 15 -9.73 -1.97 11.53
CA GLY A 15 -8.53 -2.78 11.27
C GLY A 15 -7.25 -2.16 11.88
N HIS A 16 -6.15 -2.90 11.88
CA HIS A 16 -4.85 -2.38 12.34
C HIS A 16 -4.27 -1.36 11.36
N CYS A 17 -3.95 -0.17 11.87
CA CYS A 17 -3.42 0.95 11.10
C CYS A 17 -2.56 1.86 12.00
N GLY A 18 -1.27 1.52 12.13
CA GLY A 18 -0.31 2.20 12.99
C GLY A 18 0.56 3.23 12.27
N ALA A 19 1.70 3.57 12.88
CA ALA A 19 2.73 4.40 12.25
C ALA A 19 3.65 3.59 11.32
N GLY A 20 3.75 2.27 11.51
CA GLY A 20 4.61 1.43 10.70
C GLY A 20 3.86 0.50 9.74
N ALA A 21 2.62 0.07 10.00
CA ALA A 21 1.86 -0.75 9.05
C ALA A 21 0.34 -0.48 9.03
N PRO A 22 -0.36 -0.75 7.91
CA PRO A 22 0.19 -1.10 6.60
C PRO A 22 1.00 0.04 5.97
N ARG A 23 2.09 -0.31 5.29
CA ARG A 23 3.01 0.63 4.63
C ARG A 23 3.38 0.16 3.24
N PHE A 24 3.88 1.08 2.43
CA PHE A 24 4.58 0.75 1.20
C PHE A 24 6.07 0.58 1.48
N ASN A 25 6.65 -0.50 0.99
CA ASN A 25 8.07 -0.61 0.75
C ASN A 25 8.32 -0.30 -0.71
N VAL A 26 9.24 0.62 -0.99
CA VAL A 26 9.46 1.14 -2.33
C VAL A 26 10.93 1.00 -2.70
N VAL A 27 11.20 0.39 -3.84
CA VAL A 27 12.50 0.51 -4.50
C VAL A 27 12.38 1.57 -5.57
N ALA A 28 13.24 2.58 -5.52
CA ALA A 28 13.26 3.69 -6.47
C ALA A 28 14.65 3.87 -7.09
N ARG A 29 14.68 4.24 -8.37
CA ARG A 29 15.88 4.60 -9.11
C ARG A 29 16.00 6.13 -9.18
N PRO A 30 16.93 6.77 -8.47
CA PRO A 30 17.19 8.19 -8.62
C PRO A 30 17.73 8.50 -10.03
N ALA A 31 17.74 9.78 -10.40
CA ALA A 31 18.29 10.21 -11.70
C ALA A 31 19.77 9.83 -11.88
N THR A 32 20.50 9.75 -10.76
CA THR A 32 21.90 9.35 -10.69
C THR A 32 22.10 8.42 -9.49
N GLY A 33 22.77 7.29 -9.70
CA GLY A 33 23.08 6.34 -8.64
C GLY A 33 22.31 5.02 -8.73
N PRO A 34 22.51 4.12 -7.76
CA PRO A 34 21.85 2.82 -7.72
C PRO A 34 20.40 2.93 -7.24
N ASP A 35 19.66 1.83 -7.34
CA ASP A 35 18.35 1.70 -6.72
C ASP A 35 18.44 1.84 -5.20
N THR A 36 17.49 2.55 -4.60
CA THR A 36 17.40 2.80 -3.17
C THR A 36 16.07 2.30 -2.61
N PHE A 37 16.06 1.90 -1.34
CA PHE A 37 14.92 1.34 -0.65
C PHE A 37 14.32 2.33 0.36
N HIS A 38 13.00 2.39 0.45
CA HIS A 38 12.26 3.39 1.21
C HIS A 38 11.03 2.78 1.90
N PHE A 39 10.80 3.16 3.15
CA PHE A 39 9.52 2.96 3.82
C PHE A 39 8.66 4.19 3.57
N VAL A 40 7.46 4.01 3.03
CA VAL A 40 6.50 5.08 2.76
C VAL A 40 5.16 4.74 3.38
N GLY A 41 4.60 5.66 4.16
CA GLY A 41 3.27 5.49 4.73
C GLY A 41 3.29 5.04 6.18
N GLY A 42 2.33 4.21 6.57
CA GLY A 42 1.85 4.14 7.94
C GLY A 42 0.70 5.14 8.15
N CYS A 43 -0.45 4.66 8.58
CA CYS A 43 -1.69 5.44 8.60
C CYS A 43 -1.61 6.68 9.50
N SER A 44 -0.77 6.63 10.55
CA SER A 44 -0.52 7.76 11.44
C SER A 44 0.43 8.82 10.88
N ASN A 45 1.06 8.57 9.73
CA ASN A 45 2.03 9.48 9.09
C ASN A 45 1.38 10.44 8.09
N ASP A 46 0.07 10.31 7.84
CA ASP A 46 -0.73 11.26 7.08
C ASP A 46 -1.83 11.89 7.96
N THR A 47 -2.58 12.84 7.42
CA THR A 47 -3.84 13.32 8.00
C THR A 47 -5.00 12.52 7.40
N PRO A 48 -5.53 11.49 8.11
CA PRO A 48 -6.53 10.61 7.53
C PRO A 48 -7.85 11.35 7.29
N THR A 49 -8.51 11.03 6.18
CA THR A 49 -9.81 11.64 5.82
C THR A 49 -10.84 10.56 5.50
N PRO A 50 -12.15 10.79 5.70
CA PRO A 50 -13.17 9.81 5.29
C PRO A 50 -13.08 9.49 3.80
N ALA A 51 -13.12 8.21 3.45
CA ALA A 51 -13.00 7.79 2.05
C ALA A 51 -14.35 7.96 1.31
N PRO A 52 -14.39 8.52 0.08
CA PRO A 52 -15.66 8.88 -0.58
C PRO A 52 -16.62 7.72 -0.89
N GLN A 53 -16.11 6.49 -1.03
CA GLN A 53 -16.92 5.33 -1.39
C GLN A 53 -17.87 4.89 -0.27
N ASP A 54 -17.42 5.03 0.98
CA ASP A 54 -18.18 4.74 2.19
C ASP A 54 -17.46 5.41 3.38
N PRO A 55 -17.75 6.70 3.62
CA PRO A 55 -17.00 7.52 4.56
C PRO A 55 -17.19 7.11 6.03
N LEU A 56 -18.17 6.26 6.32
CA LEU A 56 -18.40 5.74 7.67
C LEU A 56 -17.55 4.50 7.96
N GLN A 57 -17.20 3.74 6.93
CA GLN A 57 -16.50 2.46 7.07
C GLN A 57 -15.05 2.51 6.60
N TRP A 58 -14.66 3.51 5.82
CA TRP A 58 -13.35 3.59 5.22
C TRP A 58 -12.70 4.96 5.44
N THR A 59 -11.40 4.92 5.68
CA THR A 59 -10.54 6.10 5.81
C THR A 59 -9.47 6.09 4.72
N ARG A 60 -9.11 7.26 4.24
CA ARG A 60 -8.15 7.51 3.16
C ARG A 60 -6.87 8.12 3.70
N VAL A 61 -5.73 7.63 3.20
CA VAL A 61 -4.40 8.21 3.42
C VAL A 61 -3.65 8.40 2.10
N ARG A 62 -2.89 9.48 2.00
CA ARG A 62 -2.07 9.85 0.83
C ARG A 62 -0.72 10.37 1.31
N PHE A 63 0.33 9.71 0.86
CA PHE A 63 1.71 9.97 1.25
C PHE A 63 2.45 10.64 0.10
N ASN A 64 3.11 11.76 0.40
CA ASN A 64 4.09 12.39 -0.47
C ASN A 64 5.47 11.79 -0.15
N THR A 65 6.07 11.10 -1.12
CA THR A 65 7.33 10.38 -0.89
C THR A 65 8.54 11.30 -0.64
N SER A 66 8.44 12.60 -0.96
CA SER A 66 9.48 13.57 -0.64
C SER A 66 9.29 14.23 0.73
N ASN A 67 8.21 13.91 1.45
CA ASN A 67 7.95 14.41 2.79
C ASN A 67 8.60 13.50 3.84
N PRO A 68 9.56 13.99 4.66
CA PRO A 68 10.25 13.17 5.66
C PRO A 68 9.35 12.68 6.81
N ALA A 69 8.16 13.28 7.00
CA ALA A 69 7.17 12.78 7.94
C ALA A 69 6.41 11.54 7.40
N GLN A 70 6.49 11.27 6.10
CA GLN A 70 5.73 10.24 5.40
C GLN A 70 6.60 9.17 4.74
N SER A 71 7.91 9.41 4.62
CA SER A 71 8.86 8.54 3.94
C SER A 71 10.22 8.57 4.62
N PHE A 72 10.81 7.39 4.81
CA PHE A 72 12.17 7.26 5.32
C PHE A 72 12.95 6.11 4.65
N PRO A 73 14.11 6.39 4.03
CA PRO A 73 14.54 7.70 3.56
C PRO A 73 13.50 8.32 2.60
N VAL A 74 13.52 9.64 2.39
CA VAL A 74 12.66 10.26 1.37
C VAL A 74 13.06 9.82 -0.03
N ILE A 75 12.10 9.73 -0.96
CA ILE A 75 12.36 9.48 -2.38
C ILE A 75 12.60 10.82 -3.07
N PRO A 76 13.79 11.06 -3.67
CA PRO A 76 14.05 12.30 -4.39
C PRO A 76 13.09 12.51 -5.56
N VAL A 77 12.66 13.75 -5.76
CA VAL A 77 11.82 14.14 -6.91
C VAL A 77 12.54 13.80 -8.21
N GLY A 78 11.81 13.19 -9.15
CA GLY A 78 12.37 12.73 -10.43
C GLY A 78 12.90 11.29 -10.41
N SER A 79 12.87 10.60 -9.27
CA SER A 79 13.16 9.16 -9.22
C SER A 79 12.09 8.36 -9.96
N LYS A 80 12.46 7.17 -10.46
CA LYS A 80 11.55 6.21 -11.07
C LYS A 80 11.26 5.08 -10.10
N ILE A 81 9.99 4.71 -9.94
CA ILE A 81 9.61 3.52 -9.17
C ILE A 81 10.13 2.27 -9.90
N VAL A 82 10.77 1.38 -9.15
CA VAL A 82 11.20 0.05 -9.61
C VAL A 82 10.23 -1.01 -9.09
N SER A 83 9.92 -0.98 -7.79
CA SER A 83 8.91 -1.84 -7.17
C SER A 83 8.18 -1.11 -6.04
N ILE A 84 6.96 -1.57 -5.78
CA ILE A 84 6.13 -1.16 -4.65
C ILE A 84 5.53 -2.43 -4.07
N ASP A 85 5.75 -2.65 -2.78
CA ASP A 85 5.14 -3.72 -2.01
C ASP A 85 4.31 -3.11 -0.88
N VAL A 86 3.09 -3.63 -0.65
CA VAL A 86 2.30 -3.26 0.54
C VAL A 86 2.60 -4.28 1.63
N ILE A 87 3.12 -3.82 2.75
CA ILE A 87 3.53 -4.67 3.88
C ILE A 87 2.61 -4.44 5.07
N PHE A 88 2.25 -5.55 5.71
CA PHE A 88 1.59 -5.59 7.00
C PHE A 88 2.33 -6.56 7.92
N ASP A 89 3.04 -6.04 8.92
CA ASP A 89 3.92 -6.81 9.82
C ASP A 89 3.88 -6.34 11.29
N GLU A 90 2.94 -5.46 11.66
CA GLU A 90 2.82 -4.89 13.03
C GLU A 90 1.47 -5.20 13.71
N GLY A 91 0.71 -6.14 13.16
CA GLY A 91 -0.56 -6.57 13.75
C GLY A 91 -0.42 -6.96 15.23
N THR A 92 -1.46 -6.67 16.01
CA THR A 92 -1.53 -7.01 17.45
C THR A 92 -2.81 -7.76 17.75
N ASP A 93 -2.72 -8.73 18.66
CA ASP A 93 -3.88 -9.48 19.18
C ASP A 93 -4.61 -8.72 20.30
N SER A 94 -4.02 -7.62 20.80
CA SER A 94 -4.61 -6.80 21.85
C SER A 94 -5.50 -5.71 21.27
N THR A 95 -6.80 -5.74 21.57
CA THR A 95 -7.68 -4.59 21.40
C THR A 95 -7.42 -3.63 22.55
N SER A 96 -6.78 -2.49 22.29
CA SER A 96 -6.44 -1.53 23.34
C SER A 96 -7.67 -0.77 23.87
N VAL A 97 -8.78 -0.81 23.13
CA VAL A 97 -10.11 -0.30 23.51
C VAL A 97 -11.19 -1.00 22.66
N PRO A 98 -12.47 -1.08 23.11
CA PRO A 98 -13.59 -1.39 22.23
C PRO A 98 -13.68 -0.31 21.14
N ASP A 99 -13.88 -0.71 19.88
CA ASP A 99 -13.96 0.18 18.69
C ASP A 99 -12.64 0.88 18.30
N ASP A 100 -11.49 0.35 18.71
CA ASP A 100 -10.22 0.90 18.25
C ASP A 100 -10.04 0.67 16.73
N ALA A 101 -9.76 1.74 15.99
CA ALA A 101 -9.48 1.70 14.55
C ALA A 101 -8.03 1.26 14.25
N ARG A 102 -7.40 0.52 15.18
CA ARG A 102 -5.97 0.20 15.24
C ARG A 102 -5.69 -1.23 15.78
N GLY A 103 -6.68 -2.12 15.84
CA GLY A 103 -6.64 -3.26 16.76
C GLY A 103 -7.36 -4.47 16.21
N VAL A 104 -6.84 -5.65 16.58
CA VAL A 104 -6.78 -6.94 15.86
C VAL A 104 -5.86 -6.94 14.64
N GLY A 105 -5.03 -7.98 14.51
CA GLY A 105 -4.04 -8.19 13.46
C GLY A 105 -4.63 -8.41 12.06
N LEU A 106 -5.44 -7.48 11.58
CA LEU A 106 -6.11 -7.47 10.29
C LEU A 106 -5.91 -6.11 9.63
N ALA A 107 -5.40 -6.11 8.41
CA ALA A 107 -5.43 -4.94 7.54
C ALA A 107 -6.30 -5.25 6.32
N VAL A 108 -7.30 -4.41 6.06
CA VAL A 108 -8.09 -4.45 4.83
C VAL A 108 -7.87 -3.13 4.11
N VAL A 109 -7.25 -3.20 2.93
CA VAL A 109 -6.95 -2.05 2.10
C VAL A 109 -7.69 -2.16 0.75
N ASP A 110 -8.09 -1.01 0.22
CA ASP A 110 -8.72 -0.87 -1.10
C ASP A 110 -8.23 0.45 -1.73
N ASN A 111 -8.60 0.70 -3.00
CA ASN A 111 -8.30 1.93 -3.72
C ASN A 111 -6.82 2.36 -3.62
N ILE A 112 -5.92 1.39 -3.82
CA ILE A 112 -4.48 1.66 -3.90
C ILE A 112 -4.25 2.70 -5.00
N ASP A 113 -3.69 3.83 -4.62
CA ASP A 113 -3.47 5.00 -5.46
C ASP A 113 -1.97 5.21 -5.69
N ILE A 114 -1.58 5.33 -6.95
CA ILE A 114 -0.23 5.68 -7.36
C ILE A 114 -0.32 6.89 -8.28
N ASN A 115 0.23 8.01 -7.84
CA ASN A 115 0.22 9.29 -8.58
C ASN A 115 -1.20 9.70 -9.03
N GLY A 116 -2.22 9.51 -8.18
CA GLY A 116 -3.62 9.86 -8.49
C GLY A 116 -4.35 8.84 -9.36
N ARG A 117 -3.75 7.67 -9.61
CA ARG A 117 -4.35 6.57 -10.36
C ARG A 117 -4.60 5.37 -9.45
N PHE A 118 -5.87 4.93 -9.42
CA PHE A 118 -6.24 3.71 -8.74
C PHE A 118 -5.80 2.44 -9.48
N ILE A 119 -5.23 1.51 -8.73
CA ILE A 119 -4.86 0.17 -9.17
C ILE A 119 -6.10 -0.71 -9.02
N ARG A 120 -6.62 -1.22 -10.15
CA ARG A 120 -7.90 -1.95 -10.21
C ARG A 120 -7.76 -3.42 -10.60
N SER A 121 -6.56 -3.84 -10.94
CA SER A 121 -6.28 -5.19 -11.44
C SER A 121 -4.81 -5.51 -11.23
N GLY A 122 -4.51 -6.77 -10.97
CA GLY A 122 -3.17 -7.33 -10.97
C GLY A 122 -3.22 -8.76 -11.50
N ARG A 123 -2.07 -9.27 -11.94
CA ARG A 123 -1.90 -10.71 -12.16
C ARG A 123 -1.33 -11.30 -10.88
N GLY A 124 -2.13 -12.09 -10.18
CA GLY A 124 -1.68 -12.78 -8.98
C GLY A 124 -0.69 -13.89 -9.30
N ILE A 125 -0.06 -14.45 -8.27
CA ILE A 125 0.69 -15.71 -8.35
C ILE A 125 -0.21 -16.94 -8.15
N ALA A 126 -1.51 -16.73 -7.93
CA ALA A 126 -2.47 -17.82 -7.94
C ALA A 126 -2.51 -18.42 -9.35
N PRO A 127 -2.53 -19.76 -9.49
CA PRO A 127 -2.61 -20.40 -10.79
C PRO A 127 -3.86 -19.89 -11.52
N ASP A 128 -3.69 -19.57 -12.79
CA ASP A 128 -4.79 -19.16 -13.64
C ASP A 128 -5.80 -20.33 -13.70
N PRO A 129 -7.08 -20.12 -13.35
CA PRO A 129 -8.09 -21.16 -13.51
C PRO A 129 -8.16 -21.68 -14.97
N ASP A 130 -7.72 -20.87 -15.94
CA ASP A 130 -7.77 -21.22 -17.36
C ASP A 130 -6.59 -22.09 -17.85
N ASP A 131 -5.55 -22.30 -17.03
CA ASP A 131 -4.37 -23.14 -17.38
C ASP A 131 -4.63 -24.67 -17.24
N ARG A 132 -5.85 -25.08 -16.88
CA ARG A 132 -6.16 -26.50 -16.56
C ARG A 132 -6.71 -27.31 -17.73
N ASP A 133 -7.14 -26.69 -18.81
CA ASP A 133 -7.80 -27.40 -19.92
C ASP A 133 -6.83 -27.94 -20.99
N ASP A 134 -5.57 -27.49 -21.02
CA ASP A 134 -4.60 -27.92 -22.04
C ASP A 134 -3.91 -29.26 -21.76
N ARG A 135 -4.21 -29.95 -20.64
CA ARG A 135 -3.54 -31.21 -20.25
C ARG A 135 -4.42 -32.46 -20.28
N ARG A 136 -5.55 -32.44 -20.99
CA ARG A 136 -6.47 -33.60 -21.10
C ARG A 136 -6.65 -34.11 -22.53
N GLY A 137 -5.55 -34.23 -23.28
CA GLY A 137 -5.60 -34.80 -24.62
C GLY A 137 -4.26 -35.38 -25.05
N ASP A 138 -3.85 -36.49 -24.43
CA ASP A 138 -3.02 -37.51 -25.09
C ASP A 138 -2.85 -38.71 -24.15
N HIS A 139 -3.67 -39.73 -24.36
CA HIS A 139 -3.45 -41.08 -23.88
C HIS A 139 -4.05 -42.02 -24.94
N ASP A 140 -3.24 -42.36 -25.94
CA ASP A 140 -3.37 -43.57 -26.77
C ASP A 140 -2.59 -44.73 -26.11
#